data_AF-A0A1E7N879-F1
#
_entry.id   AF-A0A1E7N879-F1
#
_cell.length_a   1.000
_cell.length_b   1.000
_cell.length_c   1.000
_cell.angle_alpha   90.00
_cell.angle_beta   90.00
_cell.angle_gamma   90.00
#
_symmetry.space_group_name_H-M   'P 1'
#
loop_
_entity.id
_entity.type
_entity.pdbx_description
1 polymer ?
#
loop_
_entity_poly.entity_id
_entity_poly.type
_entity_poly.pdbx_seq_one_letter_code
_entity_poly.pdbx_strand_id
1 'polypeptide(L)'
;MKATPLLGWYRGLAIATGCALLVFCGFMVAKYGFGAAEDLTTYVAMLHGYLYIGYFVVTFLLGQKLKWPLGRLVLTLAAGCIPFLSFVFERKVAREAAEQLPAGGARQPAGV
;
A
#
# COMPACT_ATOMS: atom_id res chain seq x y z
N MET A 1 19.14 -8.55 -6.30
CA MET A 1 18.49 -7.26 -6.65
C MET A 1 18.08 -6.53 -5.39
N LYS A 2 18.63 -5.33 -5.13
CA LYS A 2 18.39 -4.51 -3.92
C LYS A 2 16.88 -4.38 -3.69
N ALA A 3 16.38 -4.77 -2.52
CA ALA A 3 14.95 -4.73 -2.20
C ALA A 3 14.50 -3.41 -1.54
N THR A 4 15.45 -2.49 -1.32
CA THR A 4 15.24 -1.10 -0.89
C THR A 4 14.25 -0.29 -1.75
N PRO A 5 14.31 -0.27 -3.09
CA PRO A 5 13.39 0.53 -3.90
C PRO A 5 11.95 -0.02 -3.90
N LEU A 6 11.79 -1.35 -3.84
CA LEU A 6 10.46 -2.00 -3.89
C LEU A 6 9.62 -1.69 -2.66
N LEU A 7 10.27 -1.59 -1.49
CA LEU A 7 9.59 -1.21 -0.25
C LEU A 7 9.14 0.26 -0.29
N GLY A 8 9.93 1.15 -0.88
CA GLY A 8 9.52 2.55 -1.11
C GLY A 8 8.27 2.66 -1.98
N TRP A 9 8.24 1.93 -3.10
CA TRP A 9 7.06 1.87 -3.98
C TRP A 9 5.83 1.28 -3.27
N TYR A 10 6.01 0.20 -2.51
CA TYR A 10 4.93 -0.40 -1.72
C TYR A 10 4.30 0.62 -0.76
N ARG A 11 5.13 1.33 0.01
CA ARG A 11 4.66 2.32 0.98
C ARG A 11 3.91 3.47 0.30
N GLY A 12 4.47 4.00 -0.79
CA GLY A 12 3.84 5.05 -1.57
C GLY A 12 2.47 4.64 -2.11
N LEU A 13 2.37 3.44 -2.69
CA LEU A 13 1.13 2.91 -3.23
C LEU A 13 0.11 2.56 -2.13
N ALA A 14 0.54 2.00 -1.00
CA ALA A 14 -0.33 1.69 0.13
C ALA A 14 -0.97 2.96 0.70
N ILE A 15 -0.18 4.01 0.90
CA ILE A 15 -0.66 5.31 1.40
C ILE A 15 -1.57 5.97 0.36
N ALA A 16 -1.17 6.01 -0.91
CA ALA A 16 -1.98 6.60 -1.98
C ALA A 16 -3.35 5.92 -2.09
N THR A 17 -3.37 4.58 -2.08
CA THR A 17 -4.58 3.77 -2.15
C THR A 17 -5.47 3.99 -0.92
N GLY A 18 -4.87 4.05 0.27
CA GLY A 18 -5.60 4.33 1.52
C GLY A 18 -6.19 5.74 1.57
N CYS A 19 -5.45 6.76 1.13
CA CYS A 19 -5.95 8.13 1.04
C CYS A 19 -7.09 8.25 0.03
N ALA A 20 -6.96 7.64 -1.16
CA ALA A 20 -8.02 7.63 -2.16
C ALA A 20 -9.31 6.97 -1.63
N LEU A 21 -9.18 5.90 -0.84
CA LEU A 21 -10.32 5.25 -0.16
C LEU A 21 -11.00 6.16 0.86
N LEU A 22 -10.22 6.88 1.68
CA LEU A 22 -10.78 7.82 2.66
C LEU A 22 -11.53 8.97 1.98
N VAL A 23 -10.95 9.51 0.90
CA VAL A 23 -11.60 10.55 0.08
C VAL A 23 -12.87 9.99 -0.56
N PHE A 24 -12.84 8.77 -1.10
CA PHE A 24 -14.01 8.10 -1.66
C PHE A 24 -15.13 7.91 -0.63
N CYS A 25 -14.79 7.46 0.58
CA CYS A 25 -15.76 7.37 1.68
C CYS A 25 -16.38 8.73 2.02
N GLY A 26 -15.60 9.81 2.04
CA GLY A 26 -16.11 11.17 2.24
C GLY A 26 -17.10 11.59 1.15
N PHE A 27 -16.79 11.29 -0.12
CA PHE A 27 -17.69 11.54 -1.24
C PHE A 27 -18.97 10.69 -1.20
N MET A 28 -18.90 9.44 -0.73
CA MET A 28 -20.09 8.62 -0.49
C MET A 28 -21.02 9.23 0.57
N VAL A 29 -20.46 9.75 1.67
CA VAL A 29 -21.23 10.47 2.69
C VAL A 29 -21.83 11.75 2.12
N ALA A 30 -21.09 12.50 1.30
CA ALA A 30 -21.61 13.69 0.62
C ALA A 30 -22.76 13.37 -0.34
N LYS A 31 -22.60 12.33 -1.16
CA LYS A 31 -23.60 11.87 -2.13
C LYS A 31 -24.89 11.42 -1.45
N TYR A 32 -24.80 10.51 -0.48
CA TYR A 32 -25.99 9.93 0.15
C TYR A 32 -26.54 10.77 1.30
N GLY A 33 -25.70 11.55 1.99
CA GLY A 33 -26.11 12.38 3.12
C GLY A 33 -26.58 13.79 2.72
N PHE A 34 -26.05 14.34 1.62
CA PHE A 34 -26.32 15.72 1.21
C PHE A 34 -26.76 15.87 -0.25
N GLY A 35 -26.88 14.77 -1.01
CA GLY A 35 -27.38 14.78 -2.40
C GLY A 35 -26.46 15.48 -3.40
N ALA A 36 -25.16 15.60 -3.12
CA ALA A 36 -24.20 16.35 -3.93
C ALA A 36 -23.01 15.49 -4.39
N ALA A 37 -22.22 16.00 -5.36
CA ALA A 37 -20.94 15.42 -5.79
C ALA A 37 -21.00 14.04 -6.48
N GLU A 38 -22.07 13.78 -7.24
CA GLU A 38 -22.29 12.49 -7.90
C GLU A 38 -21.19 12.12 -8.92
N ASP A 39 -20.82 13.06 -9.78
CA ASP A 39 -19.77 12.85 -10.80
C ASP A 39 -18.39 12.68 -10.17
N LEU A 40 -18.06 13.53 -9.17
CA LEU A 40 -16.79 13.48 -8.44
C LEU A 40 -16.58 12.13 -7.74
N THR A 41 -17.66 11.56 -7.19
CA THR A 41 -17.62 10.25 -6.54
C THR A 41 -17.18 9.15 -7.51
N THR A 42 -17.67 9.19 -8.76
CA THR A 42 -17.31 8.23 -9.82
C THR A 42 -15.84 8.36 -10.22
N TYR A 43 -15.34 9.59 -10.41
CA TYR A 43 -13.93 9.81 -10.75
C TYR A 43 -12.98 9.33 -9.65
N VAL A 44 -13.31 9.58 -8.38
CA VAL A 44 -12.49 9.11 -7.25
C VAL A 44 -12.51 7.59 -7.15
N ALA A 45 -13.65 6.94 -7.41
CA ALA A 45 -13.74 5.48 -7.45
C ALA A 45 -12.81 4.88 -8.53
N MET A 46 -12.80 5.47 -9.73
CA MET A 46 -11.91 5.06 -10.82
C MET A 46 -10.44 5.25 -10.44
N LEU A 47 -10.08 6.42 -9.88
CA LEU A 47 -8.72 6.72 -9.43
C LEU A 47 -8.22 5.69 -8.41
N HIS A 48 -9.04 5.35 -7.42
CA HIS A 48 -8.72 4.32 -6.44
C HIS A 48 -8.47 2.96 -7.10
N GLY A 49 -9.31 2.57 -8.07
CA GLY A 49 -9.13 1.33 -8.83
C GLY A 49 -7.75 1.24 -9.50
N TYR A 50 -7.31 2.31 -10.18
CA TYR A 50 -5.99 2.35 -10.81
C TYR A 50 -4.84 2.28 -9.80
N LEU A 51 -4.95 3.02 -8.68
CA LEU A 51 -3.95 2.96 -7.59
C LEU A 51 -3.88 1.56 -6.97
N TYR A 52 -5.03 0.91 -6.77
CA TYR A 52 -5.12 -0.43 -6.21
C TYR A 52 -4.45 -1.47 -7.10
N ILE A 53 -4.55 -1.36 -8.43
CA ILE A 53 -3.82 -2.26 -9.35
C ILE A 53 -2.31 -2.16 -9.13
N GLY A 54 -1.77 -0.93 -9.04
CA GLY A 54 -0.36 -0.72 -8.74
C GLY A 54 0.04 -1.32 -7.40
N TYR A 55 -0.74 -1.04 -6.35
CA TYR A 55 -0.56 -1.61 -5.02
C TYR A 55 -0.58 -3.14 -5.03
N PHE A 56 -1.51 -3.74 -5.76
CA PHE A 56 -1.66 -5.19 -5.89
C PHE A 56 -0.40 -5.83 -6.46
N VAL A 57 0.09 -5.32 -7.59
CA VAL A 57 1.28 -5.85 -8.27
C VAL A 57 2.50 -5.75 -7.35
N VAL A 58 2.73 -4.59 -6.73
CA VAL A 58 3.89 -4.40 -5.84
C VAL A 58 3.80 -5.26 -4.59
N THR A 59 2.62 -5.36 -3.98
CA THR A 59 2.37 -6.22 -2.80
C THR A 59 2.58 -7.69 -3.14
N PHE A 60 2.10 -8.12 -4.32
CA PHE A 60 2.30 -9.49 -4.80
C PHE A 60 3.79 -9.79 -4.99
N LEU A 61 4.53 -8.93 -5.70
CA LEU A 61 5.96 -9.09 -5.91
C LEU A 61 6.75 -9.09 -4.59
N LEU A 62 6.38 -8.23 -3.64
CA LEU A 62 7.00 -8.19 -2.32
C LEU A 62 6.72 -9.47 -1.52
N GLY A 63 5.48 -9.94 -1.52
CA GLY A 63 5.07 -11.17 -0.86
C GLY A 63 5.77 -12.42 -1.40
N GLN A 64 5.96 -12.49 -2.73
CA GLN A 64 6.74 -13.56 -3.36
C GLN A 64 8.23 -13.50 -2.93
N LYS A 65 8.83 -12.30 -2.90
CA LYS A 65 10.23 -12.12 -2.46
C LYS A 65 10.45 -12.47 -0.98
N LEU A 66 9.52 -12.09 -0.12
CA LEU A 66 9.57 -12.36 1.33
C LEU A 66 8.97 -13.73 1.70
N LYS A 67 8.55 -14.53 0.71
CA LYS A 67 7.96 -15.87 0.88
C LYS A 67 6.80 -15.88 1.88
N TRP A 68 5.92 -14.88 1.81
CA TRP A 68 4.77 -14.82 2.70
C TRP A 68 3.78 -15.95 2.42
N PRO A 69 3.15 -16.51 3.47
CA PRO A 69 2.04 -17.45 3.27
C PRO A 69 0.87 -16.75 2.59
N LEU A 70 0.11 -17.49 1.76
CA LEU A 70 -1.01 -16.95 0.96
C LEU A 70 -2.01 -16.16 1.81
N GLY A 71 -2.34 -16.64 3.02
CA GLY A 71 -3.25 -15.92 3.92
C GLY A 71 -2.75 -14.52 4.29
N ARG A 72 -1.45 -14.34 4.52
CA ARG A 72 -0.86 -13.03 4.80
C ARG A 72 -0.89 -12.11 3.59
N LEU A 73 -0.61 -12.66 2.40
CA LEU A 73 -0.69 -11.91 1.14
C LEU A 73 -2.09 -11.37 0.91
N VAL A 74 -3.10 -12.24 1.03
CA VAL A 74 -4.51 -11.89 0.85
C VAL A 74 -4.96 -10.87 1.91
N LEU A 75 -4.59 -11.05 3.18
CA LEU A 75 -4.89 -10.07 4.23
C LEU A 75 -4.27 -8.70 3.95
N THR A 76 -3.06 -8.67 3.42
CA THR A 76 -2.37 -7.42 3.08
C THR A 76 -3.08 -6.73 1.91
N LEU A 77 -3.41 -7.47 0.85
CA LEU A 77 -4.19 -6.96 -0.28
C LEU A 77 -5.57 -6.44 0.16
N ALA A 78 -6.27 -7.21 0.99
CA ALA A 78 -7.58 -6.83 1.53
C ALA A 78 -7.53 -5.58 2.42
N ALA A 79 -6.42 -5.36 3.14
CA ALA A 79 -6.23 -4.12 3.89
C ALA A 79 -6.24 -2.88 2.98
N GLY A 80 -5.86 -3.03 1.71
CA GLY A 80 -5.95 -1.99 0.68
C GLY A 80 -7.37 -1.62 0.26
N CYS A 81 -8.39 -2.42 0.64
CA CYS A 81 -9.81 -2.17 0.38
C CYS A 81 -10.59 -1.69 1.61
N ILE A 82 -10.02 -1.82 2.81
CA ILE A 82 -10.67 -1.45 4.07
C ILE A 82 -10.13 -0.09 4.52
N PRO A 83 -11.00 0.93 4.71
CA PRO A 83 -10.55 2.24 5.17
C PRO A 83 -9.82 2.11 6.51
N PHE A 84 -8.77 2.91 6.70
CA PHE A 84 -7.87 2.90 7.87
C PHE A 84 -6.97 1.67 8.01
N LEU A 85 -7.43 0.47 7.66
CA LEU A 85 -6.67 -0.78 7.78
C LEU A 85 -5.40 -0.78 6.92
N SER A 86 -5.47 -0.16 5.73
CA SER A 86 -4.33 0.01 4.82
C SER A 86 -3.13 0.69 5.50
N PHE A 87 -3.37 1.68 6.37
CA PHE A 87 -2.30 2.39 7.09
C PHE A 87 -1.66 1.53 8.20
N VAL A 88 -2.46 0.69 8.87
CA VAL A 88 -1.95 -0.22 9.92
C VAL A 88 -1.08 -1.31 9.30
N PHE A 89 -1.55 -1.91 8.20
CA PHE A 89 -0.80 -2.94 7.49
C PHE A 89 0.43 -2.39 6.78
N GLU A 90 0.39 -1.16 6.25
CA GLU A 90 1.58 -0.48 5.72
C GLU A 90 2.67 -0.41 6.79
N ARG A 91 2.36 0.12 7.97
CA ARG A 91 3.35 0.26 9.07
C ARG A 91 3.90 -1.08 9.53
N LYS A 92 3.04 -2.08 9.66
CA LYS A 92 3.42 -3.44 10.07
C LYS A 92 4.36 -4.09 9.05
N VAL A 93 3.99 -4.04 7.77
CA VAL A 93 4.79 -4.59 6.67
C VAL A 93 6.11 -3.84 6.52
N ALA A 94 6.10 -2.51 6.61
CA ALA A 94 7.29 -1.69 6.49
C ALA A 94 8.32 -2.01 7.60
N ARG A 95 7.85 -2.19 8.84
CA ARG A 95 8.71 -2.56 9.98
C ARG A 95 9.32 -3.95 9.80
N GLU A 96 8.49 -4.94 9.46
CA GLU A 96 8.97 -6.32 9.28
C GLU A 96 9.89 -6.47 8.07
N ALA A 97 9.63 -5.74 6.98
CA ALA A 97 10.53 -5.71 5.84
C ALA A 97 11.86 -5.01 6.17
N ALA A 98 11.86 -3.98 7.01
CA ALA A 98 13.10 -3.33 7.46
C ALA A 98 13.99 -4.25 8.31
N GLU A 99 13.39 -5.18 9.08
CA GLU A 99 14.13 -6.18 9.86
C GLU A 99 14.68 -7.33 8.99
N GLN A 100 13.96 -7.71 7.93
CA GLN A 100 14.32 -8.84 7.06
C GLN A 100 15.22 -8.44 5.88
N LEU A 101 15.27 -7.15 5.55
CA LEU A 101 16.20 -6.61 4.57
C LEU A 101 17.52 -6.30 5.29
N PRO A 102 18.60 -7.07 5.07
CA PRO A 102 19.88 -6.73 5.68
C PRO A 102 20.22 -5.29 5.30
N ALA A 103 20.59 -4.49 6.31
CA ALA A 103 21.11 -3.14 6.13
C ALA A 103 22.25 -3.23 5.10
N GLY A 104 21.94 -2.90 3.85
CA GLY A 104 22.90 -2.88 2.77
C GLY A 104 23.82 -1.68 2.98
N GLY A 105 24.82 -1.85 3.84
CA GLY A 105 25.84 -0.83 4.08
C GLY A 105 26.42 -0.79 5.49
N ALA A 106 26.82 -1.92 6.08
CA ALA A 106 28.04 -1.86 6.86
C ALA A 106 29.15 -1.49 5.86
N ARG A 107 29.53 -0.20 5.86
CA ARG A 107 30.69 0.33 5.15
C ARG A 107 31.84 -0.64 5.42
N GLN A 108 32.27 -1.40 4.42
CA GLN A 108 33.54 -2.11 4.49
C GLN A 108 34.59 -1.01 4.68
N PRO A 109 35.26 -0.90 5.84
CA PRO A 109 36.40 -0.01 5.92
C PRO A 109 37.40 -0.55 4.90
N ALA A 110 37.73 0.26 3.90
CA ALA A 110 38.82 -0.03 2.99
C ALA A 110 40.07 -0.19 3.85
N GLY A 111 40.43 -1.45 4.12
CA GLY A 111 41.64 -1.81 4.82
C GLY A 111 42.83 -1.57 3.90
N VAL A 112 43.77 -0.82 4.45
CA VAL A 112 45.13 -0.49 4.00
C VAL A 112 45.87 -1.70 3.45
#